data_AF-A0A383B7Y2-F1
#
_entry.id   AF-A0A383B7Y2-F1
#
_cell.length_a   1.000
_cell.length_b   1.000
_cell.length_c   1.000
_cell.angle_alpha   90.00
_cell.angle_beta   90.00
_cell.angle_gamma   90.00
#
_symmetry.space_group_name_H-M   'P 1'
#
loop_
_entity.id
_entity.type
_entity.pdbx_description
1 polymer ?
#
loop_
_entity_poly.entity_id
_entity_poly.type
_entity_poly.pdbx_seq_one_letter_code
_entity_poly.pdbx_strand_id
1 'polypeptide(L)' 'MSARLLLDGQIVFAGVGIPLLAATLAQRVHAPSLTILFEGGVIGPFIVPGELPPSTNEQRCTRKANMVLPITDV' A
#
# COMPACT_ATOMS: atom_id res chain seq x y z
N MET A 1 -1.79 -13.04 -10.30
CA MET A 1 -1.62 -14.17 -9.35
C MET A 1 -1.19 -13.70 -7.97
N SER A 2 -0.34 -12.67 -7.86
CA SER A 2 0.33 -12.23 -6.63
C SER A 2 -0.58 -11.82 -5.46
N ALA A 3 -1.77 -11.26 -5.72
CA ALA A 3 -2.67 -10.83 -4.63
C ALA A 3 -3.08 -11.98 -3.69
N ARG A 4 -3.26 -13.19 -4.21
CA ARG A 4 -3.67 -14.37 -3.42
C ARG A 4 -2.59 -14.86 -2.45
N LEU A 5 -1.34 -14.43 -2.63
CA LEU A 5 -0.23 -14.77 -1.74
C LEU A 5 -0.20 -13.90 -0.48
N LEU A 6 -0.92 -12.78 -0.49
CA LEU A 6 -0.98 -11.86 0.63
C LEU A 6 -2.06 -12.29 1.61
N LEU A 7 -1.71 -12.29 2.90
CA LEU A 7 -2.61 -12.74 3.98
C LEU A 7 -3.25 -11.53 4.66
N ASP A 8 -4.43 -11.74 5.25
CA ASP A 8 -5.06 -10.70 6.07
C ASP A 8 -4.19 -10.34 7.27
N GLY A 9 -4.09 -9.05 7.58
CA GLY A 9 -3.23 -8.52 8.65
C GLY A 9 -1.73 -8.51 8.33
N GLN A 10 -1.30 -9.00 7.17
CA GLN A 10 0.10 -8.97 6.77
C GLN A 10 0.56 -7.52 6.52
N ILE A 11 1.81 -7.22 6.89
CA ILE A 11 2.49 -5.97 6.51
C ILE A 11 3.34 -6.27 5.28
N VAL A 12 3.19 -5.46 4.23
CA VAL A 12 3.94 -5.62 2.98
C VAL A 12 4.59 -4.31 2.56
N PHE A 13 5.88 -4.38 2.25
CA PHE A 13 6.59 -3.29 1.60
C PHE A 13 6.27 -3.33 0.10
N ALA A 14 5.58 -2.31 -0.42
CA ALA A 14 5.15 -2.29 -1.82
C ALA A 14 5.76 -1.11 -2.57
N GLY A 15 6.48 -1.40 -3.64
CA GLY A 15 6.81 -0.41 -4.67
C GLY A 15 5.62 -0.14 -5.61
N VAL A 16 5.83 0.58 -6.71
CA VAL A 16 4.77 0.89 -7.70
C VAL A 16 4.44 -0.29 -8.65
N GLY A 17 3.36 -0.16 -9.41
CA GLY A 17 3.01 -1.11 -10.48
C GLY A 17 2.29 -2.37 -9.98
N ILE A 18 2.71 -3.54 -10.47
CA ILE A 18 2.04 -4.83 -10.18
C ILE A 18 2.04 -5.17 -8.68
N PRO A 19 3.13 -4.99 -7.90
CA PRO A 19 3.11 -5.23 -6.46
C PRO A 19 2.04 -4.41 -5.73
N LEU A 20 1.96 -3.11 -6.03
CA LEU A 20 0.96 -2.23 -5.43
C LEU A 20 -0.47 -2.60 -5.85
N LEU A 21 -0.68 -2.90 -7.14
CA LEU A 21 -1.99 -3.35 -7.62
C LEU A 21 -2.41 -4.65 -6.92
N ALA A 22 -1.48 -5.59 -6.72
CA ALA A 22 -1.75 -6.83 -6.01
C ALA A 22 -2.12 -6.59 -4.53
N ALA A 23 -1.38 -5.74 -3.82
CA ALA A 23 -1.68 -5.38 -2.44
C ALA A 23 -3.02 -4.64 -2.31
N THR A 24 -3.27 -3.69 -3.22
CA THR A 24 -4.52 -2.93 -3.29
C THR A 24 -5.72 -3.84 -3.60
N LEU A 25 -5.53 -4.85 -4.43
CA LEU A 25 -6.56 -5.85 -4.72
C LEU A 25 -6.80 -6.75 -3.50
N ALA A 26 -5.74 -7.21 -2.83
CA ALA A 26 -5.85 -8.03 -1.63
C ALA A 26 -6.62 -7.31 -0.51
N GLN A 27 -6.28 -6.03 -0.24
CA GLN A 27 -7.01 -5.15 0.71
C GLN A 27 -8.51 -5.07 0.44
N ARG A 28 -8.95 -5.24 -0.81
CA ARG A 28 -10.37 -5.13 -1.18
C ARG A 28 -11.12 -6.45 -1.27
N VAL A 29 -10.42 -7.57 -1.40
CA VAL A 29 -11.06 -8.85 -1.72
C VAL A 29 -11.05 -9.80 -0.53
N HIS A 30 -9.89 -10.03 0.09
CA HIS A 30 -9.75 -11.07 1.11
C HIS A 30 -8.84 -10.71 2.29
N ALA A 31 -8.13 -9.59 2.23
CA ALA A 31 -7.15 -9.18 3.24
C ALA A 31 -7.35 -7.71 3.68
N PRO A 32 -8.54 -7.31 4.19
CA PRO A 32 -8.86 -5.92 4.53
C PRO A 32 -7.96 -5.28 5.58
N SER A 33 -7.31 -6.07 6.43
CA SER A 33 -6.37 -5.64 7.46
C SER A 33 -4.92 -5.61 6.96
N LEU A 34 -4.67 -5.94 5.70
CA LEU A 34 -3.33 -5.85 5.10
C LEU A 34 -2.82 -4.41 5.11
N THR A 35 -1.60 -4.23 5.62
CA THR A 35 -0.96 -2.92 5.74
C THR A 35 0.09 -2.78 4.65
N ILE A 36 -0.10 -1.79 3.77
CA ILE A 36 0.91 -1.37 2.80
C ILE A 36 1.89 -0.42 3.49
N LEU A 37 3.19 -0.64 3.30
CA LEU A 37 4.26 0.27 3.68
C LEU A 37 4.97 0.76 2.42
N PHE A 38 4.97 2.07 2.20
CA PHE A 38 5.75 2.70 1.13
C PHE A 38 7.10 3.16 1.67
N GLU A 39 8.12 3.14 0.81
CA GLU A 39 9.48 3.61 1.13
C GLU A 39 9.55 5.08 1.55
N GLY A 40 8.56 5.89 1.17
CA GLY A 40 8.43 7.28 1.61
C GLY A 40 7.88 7.44 3.03
N GLY A 41 7.78 6.35 3.82
CA GLY A 41 7.32 6.39 5.20
C GLY A 41 5.80 6.42 5.37
N VAL A 42 5.04 6.04 4.34
CA VAL A 42 3.58 6.04 4.40
C VAL A 42 3.06 4.67 4.81
N ILE A 43 2.26 4.64 5.88
CA ILE A 43 1.79 3.40 6.52
C ILE A 43 0.28 3.24 6.39
N GLY A 44 -0.13 2.07 5.93
CA GLY A 44 -1.53 1.65 5.85
C GLY A 44 -2.43 2.45 4.89
N PRO A 45 -1.96 2.93 3.73
CA PRO A 45 -2.84 3.65 2.81
C PRO A 45 -3.83 2.72 2.09
N PHE A 46 -4.89 3.34 1.58
CA PHE A 46 -5.87 2.70 0.71
C PHE A 46 -5.91 3.41 -0.64
N ILE A 47 -5.30 2.77 -1.65
CA ILE A 47 -5.23 3.31 -3.02
C ILE A 47 -6.63 3.36 -3.65
N VAL A 48 -6.96 4.47 -4.29
CA VAL A 48 -8.24 4.65 -5.00
C VAL A 48 -8.22 3.85 -6.31
N PRO A 49 -9.25 3.05 -6.63
CA PRO A 49 -9.28 2.27 -7.87
C PRO A 49 -9.18 3.17 -9.10
N GLY A 50 -8.36 2.77 -10.07
CA GLY A 50 -8.09 3.58 -11.28
C GLY A 50 -7.04 4.69 -11.07
N GLU A 51 -6.60 4.94 -9.84
CA GLU A 51 -5.64 6.00 -9.51
C GLU A 51 -4.37 5.43 -8.86
N LEU A 52 -3.77 4.40 -9.45
CA LEU A 52 -2.48 3.90 -9.01
C LEU A 52 -1.43 5.04 -9.04
N PRO A 53 -0.69 5.28 -7.95
CA PRO A 53 0.35 6.28 -7.93
C PRO A 53 1.51 5.87 -8.87
N PRO A 54 2.07 6.81 -9.65
CA PRO A 54 3.20 6.57 -10.55
C PRO A 54 4.54 6.50 -9.80
N SER A 55 4.58 6.96 -8.54
CA SER A 55 5.74 6.96 -7.66
C SER A 55 5.29 6.66 -6.24
N THR A 56 6.16 6.03 -5.45
CA THR A 56 5.99 5.83 -4.00
C THR A 56 5.97 7.15 -3.23
N ASN A 57 6.68 8.17 -3.73
CA ASN A 57 6.73 9.52 -3.18
C ASN A 57 5.71 10.45 -3.87
N GLU A 58 4.43 10.08 -3.80
CA GLU A 58 3.34 10.84 -4.42
C GLU A 58 2.12 10.91 -3.48
N GLN A 59 1.37 12.02 -3.54
CA GLN A 59 0.27 12.31 -2.60
C GLN A 59 -0.85 11.26 -2.52
N ARG A 60 -1.12 10.49 -3.58
CA ARG A 60 -2.11 9.42 -3.57
C ARG A 60 -1.70 8.29 -2.64
N CYS A 61 -0.40 8.11 -2.41
CA CYS A 61 0.10 7.16 -1.42
C CYS A 61 -0.35 7.51 0.00
N THR A 62 -0.70 8.76 0.33
CA THR A 62 -1.07 9.17 1.70
C THR A 62 -2.56 9.13 1.98
N ARG A 63 -3.39 8.86 0.97
CA ARG A 63 -4.85 8.85 1.13
C ARG A 63 -5.28 7.72 2.06
N LYS A 64 -6.00 8.10 3.13
CA LYS A 64 -6.43 7.18 4.20
C LYS A 64 -5.27 6.42 4.86
N ALA A 65 -4.04 6.91 4.73
CA ALA A 65 -2.92 6.35 5.46
C ALA A 65 -3.14 6.52 6.97
N ASN A 66 -2.73 5.51 7.73
CA ASN A 66 -2.77 5.56 9.18
C ASN A 66 -1.71 6.53 9.72
N MET A 67 -0.57 6.64 9.02
CA MET A 67 0.54 7.51 9.40
C MET A 67 1.41 7.88 8.20
N VAL A 68 2.02 9.06 8.26
CA VAL A 68 3.11 9.50 7.38
C VAL A 68 4.29 9.85 8.26
N LEU A 69 5.37 9.10 8.11
CA LEU A 69 6.59 9.24 8.91
C LEU A 69 7.54 10.30 8.32
N PRO A 70 8.34 10.97 9.15
CA PRO A 70 9.51 11.68 8.66
C PRO A 70 10.53 10.66 8.12
N ILE A 71 11.39 11.10 7.19
CA ILE A 71 12.37 10.22 6.54
C ILE A 71 13.42 9.64 7.51
N THR A 72 13.48 10.13 8.75
CA THR A 72 14.36 9.60 9.80
C THR A 72 13.84 8.32 10.44
N ASP A 73 12.56 8.00 10.27
CA ASP A 73 11.87 6.92 11.00
C ASP A 73 11.58 5.69 10.12
N VAL A 74 12.03 5.70 8.87
CA VAL A 74 11.76 4.67 7.84
C VAL A 74 12.97 3.75 7.66
#